data_AF-A0A3B9GQL3-F1
#
_entry.id   AF-A0A3B9GQL3-F1
#
_cell.length_a   1.000
_cell.length_b   1.000
_cell.length_c   1.000
_cell.angle_alpha   90.00
_cell.angle_beta   90.00
_cell.angle_gamma   90.00
#
_symmetry.space_group_name_H-M   'P 1'
#
loop_
_entity.id
_entity.type
_entity.pdbx_description
1 polymer ?
#
loop_
_entity_poly.entity_id
_entity_poly.type
_entity_poly.pdbx_seq_one_letter_code
_entity_poly.pdbx_strand_id
1 'polypeptide(L)'
;MNNINTLSFVNMKTILFFTLLLQACILLAQTQDPYDAIRQDVRRGGGVFNLYNFDTPPSAQAPKGYKAFYISHYGRHGARMSSLSTSYDTLLEMLTTAHNDGNLTHKGETFYQKYLTLYPKLKLRGGDLTTRGQKEHHMIAHRMYNNYKSVFKKGINVHARSTNVTRVVMSMYAFLEGLRECCPDINITSSASVADIIPLNPFSSSNPDCSPTDVGFANPHAVWMDQLDAFRAKILQPEAFLQNIFKDIKPIKKIDSYDNVEQFFYEVCCSAQCMENQELLWDIFDTEELCHFWEWDNLKYYLSKGPAPHSNGRQWAFIWRTMQDILDKADTAFNSPNPVIDLRFGHDIIIISMMTLLDINGWTDAVKDDEVKNVWTEYRVPMASNLQFVFYKNKKNDILVKLMLNEVDQKLPIPSATAPYYKWEDFRKYAITRIDVAKDILKNTTPPPKKAHPRARVSSLG
;
A
#
# COMPACT_ATOMS: atom_id res chain seq x y z
N MET A 1 1.18 -63.65 28.81
CA MET A 1 -0.03 -63.30 28.02
C MET A 1 -0.79 -62.30 28.88
N ASN A 2 -0.66 -60.98 28.72
CA ASN A 2 -1.08 -60.08 27.63
C ASN A 2 -1.97 -59.04 28.32
N ASN A 3 -1.37 -57.93 28.76
CA ASN A 3 -2.11 -56.70 29.08
C ASN A 3 -1.16 -55.49 29.11
N ILE A 4 -0.55 -55.23 27.95
CA ILE A 4 0.09 -53.96 27.63
C ILE A 4 -0.33 -53.72 26.18
N ASN A 5 -1.23 -52.77 25.89
CA ASN A 5 -1.39 -52.10 24.58
C ASN A 5 -2.70 -51.30 24.38
N THR A 6 -3.53 -51.08 25.40
CA THR A 6 -4.80 -50.32 25.20
C THR A 6 -4.72 -48.84 25.58
N LEU A 7 -3.78 -48.40 26.43
CA LEU A 7 -3.66 -46.99 26.83
C LEU A 7 -2.87 -46.09 25.86
N SER A 8 -2.09 -46.64 24.92
CA SER A 8 -1.29 -45.85 23.96
C SER A 8 -2.09 -45.43 22.72
N PHE A 9 -3.06 -46.23 22.29
CA PHE A 9 -3.80 -46.00 21.04
C PHE A 9 -4.87 -44.89 21.14
N VAL A 10 -5.51 -44.73 22.31
CA VAL A 10 -6.54 -43.70 22.53
C VAL A 10 -5.91 -42.31 22.57
N ASN A 11 -4.74 -42.17 23.20
CA ASN A 11 -3.99 -40.91 23.24
C ASN A 11 -3.44 -40.52 21.86
N MET A 12 -2.95 -41.50 21.09
CA MET A 12 -2.41 -41.25 19.75
C MET A 12 -3.49 -40.84 18.73
N LYS A 13 -4.69 -41.45 18.80
CA LYS A 13 -5.84 -41.03 17.96
C LYS A 13 -6.34 -39.63 18.31
N THR A 14 -6.34 -39.27 19.60
CA THR A 14 -6.77 -37.94 20.06
C THR A 14 -5.75 -36.86 19.64
N ILE A 15 -4.45 -37.15 19.74
CA ILE A 15 -3.38 -36.28 19.25
C ILE A 15 -3.43 -36.14 17.72
N LEU A 16 -3.67 -37.24 16.99
CA LEU A 16 -3.84 -37.22 15.52
C LEU A 16 -5.07 -36.38 15.10
N PHE A 17 -6.18 -36.51 15.84
CA PHE A 17 -7.41 -35.78 15.55
C PHE A 17 -7.26 -34.28 15.81
N PHE A 18 -6.57 -33.89 16.90
CA PHE A 18 -6.24 -32.48 17.17
C PHE A 18 -5.21 -31.91 16.19
N THR A 19 -4.25 -32.70 15.70
CA THR A 19 -3.31 -32.25 14.65
C THR A 19 -3.97 -32.13 13.28
N LEU A 20 -4.91 -33.02 12.94
CA LEU A 20 -5.75 -32.91 11.74
C LEU A 20 -6.74 -31.74 11.81
N LEU A 21 -7.32 -31.44 12.97
CA LEU A 21 -8.14 -30.24 13.19
C LEU A 21 -7.30 -28.96 13.15
N LEU A 22 -6.08 -28.96 13.68
CA LEU A 22 -5.16 -27.84 13.54
C LEU A 22 -4.76 -27.62 12.08
N GLN A 23 -4.49 -28.70 11.32
CA GLN A 23 -4.20 -28.62 9.89
C GLN A 23 -5.42 -28.18 9.08
N ALA A 24 -6.63 -28.63 9.43
CA ALA A 24 -7.88 -28.17 8.81
C ALA A 24 -8.19 -26.68 9.12
N CYS A 25 -7.87 -26.20 10.34
CA CYS A 25 -7.96 -24.78 10.67
C CYS A 25 -6.86 -23.93 9.99
N ILE A 26 -5.68 -24.50 9.71
CA ILE A 26 -4.63 -23.84 8.92
C ILE A 26 -5.02 -23.76 7.43
N LEU A 27 -5.83 -24.70 6.94
CA LEU A 27 -6.42 -24.69 5.58
C LEU A 27 -7.64 -23.75 5.43
N LEU A 28 -8.24 -23.28 6.54
CA LEU A 28 -9.36 -22.33 6.53
C LEU A 28 -8.94 -20.85 6.53
N ALA A 29 -7.64 -20.55 6.48
CA ALA A 29 -7.17 -19.25 6.04
C ALA A 29 -7.21 -19.17 4.50
N GLN A 30 -8.30 -19.60 3.87
CA GLN A 30 -8.58 -19.16 2.52
C GLN A 30 -8.86 -17.67 2.61
N THR A 31 -7.95 -16.86 2.06
CA THR A 31 -8.20 -15.45 1.83
C THR A 31 -9.54 -15.33 1.11
N GLN A 32 -10.48 -14.60 1.70
CA GLN A 32 -11.76 -14.28 1.08
C GLN A 32 -11.52 -13.86 -0.37
N ASP A 33 -12.31 -14.41 -1.31
CA ASP A 33 -12.28 -13.99 -2.71
C ASP A 33 -12.35 -12.46 -2.78
N PRO A 34 -11.37 -11.77 -3.39
CA PRO A 34 -11.38 -10.31 -3.48
C PRO A 34 -12.65 -9.74 -4.10
N TYR A 35 -13.28 -10.47 -5.03
CA TYR A 35 -14.53 -10.05 -5.64
C TYR A 35 -15.67 -10.06 -4.62
N ASP A 36 -15.74 -11.08 -3.77
CA ASP A 36 -16.70 -11.09 -2.66
C ASP A 36 -16.40 -9.98 -1.64
N ALA A 37 -15.12 -9.69 -1.40
CA ALA A 37 -14.73 -8.57 -0.55
C ALA A 37 -15.19 -7.22 -1.12
N ILE A 38 -15.13 -7.02 -2.44
CA ILE A 38 -15.62 -5.81 -3.13
C ILE A 38 -17.15 -5.76 -3.13
N ARG A 39 -17.84 -6.89 -3.32
CA ARG A 39 -19.31 -6.96 -3.22
C ARG A 39 -19.81 -6.59 -1.82
N GLN A 40 -19.06 -6.96 -0.77
CA GLN A 40 -19.39 -6.61 0.61
C GLN A 40 -19.08 -5.15 0.96
N ASP A 41 -17.99 -4.59 0.42
CA ASP A 41 -17.65 -3.18 0.55
C ASP A 41 -17.02 -2.65 -0.75
N VAL A 42 -17.84 -1.92 -1.52
CA VAL A 42 -17.47 -1.35 -2.82
C VAL A 42 -16.22 -0.45 -2.74
N ARG A 43 -15.88 0.06 -1.55
CA ARG A 43 -14.68 0.88 -1.35
C ARG A 43 -13.38 0.16 -1.64
N ARG A 44 -13.36 -1.17 -1.51
CA ARG A 44 -12.22 -2.02 -1.87
C ARG A 44 -11.97 -2.03 -3.38
N GLY A 45 -13.00 -1.77 -4.18
CA GLY A 45 -12.87 -1.63 -5.64
C GLY A 45 -12.00 -0.43 -6.04
N GLY A 46 -11.80 0.56 -5.15
CA GLY A 46 -10.84 1.64 -5.33
C GLY A 46 -9.38 1.24 -5.15
N GLY A 47 -9.08 -0.04 -4.95
CA GLY A 47 -7.70 -0.56 -4.84
C GLY A 47 -6.92 0.15 -3.74
N VAL A 48 -5.81 0.79 -4.10
CA VAL A 48 -5.00 1.56 -3.15
C VAL A 48 -5.71 2.81 -2.59
N PHE A 49 -6.87 3.24 -3.12
CA PHE A 49 -7.70 4.30 -2.52
C PHE A 49 -8.65 3.77 -1.44
N ASN A 50 -8.62 2.47 -1.14
CA ASN A 50 -9.26 1.93 0.05
C ASN A 50 -8.82 2.71 1.31
N LEU A 51 -9.72 2.84 2.28
CA LEU A 51 -9.49 3.65 3.47
C LEU A 51 -8.83 2.85 4.59
N TYR A 52 -8.07 3.54 5.44
CA TYR A 52 -7.42 2.91 6.58
C TYR A 52 -8.46 2.33 7.53
N ASN A 53 -8.32 1.06 7.92
CA ASN A 53 -9.18 0.44 8.92
C ASN A 53 -8.60 0.64 10.32
N PHE A 54 -9.32 1.37 11.17
CA PHE A 54 -8.95 1.56 12.57
C PHE A 54 -9.42 0.45 13.51
N ASP A 55 -10.31 -0.43 13.04
CA ASP A 55 -10.76 -1.62 13.75
C ASP A 55 -9.74 -2.75 13.58
N THR A 56 -8.53 -2.55 14.13
CA THR A 56 -7.44 -3.53 14.05
C THR A 56 -7.46 -4.45 15.27
N PRO A 57 -7.09 -5.74 15.11
CA PRO A 57 -6.98 -6.66 16.24
C PRO A 57 -5.95 -6.18 17.27
N PRO A 58 -6.11 -6.55 18.55
CA PRO A 58 -5.10 -6.27 19.57
C PRO A 58 -3.75 -6.86 19.19
N SER A 59 -2.70 -6.08 19.37
CA SER A 59 -1.33 -6.55 19.14
C SER A 59 -0.90 -7.54 20.21
N ALA A 60 -0.01 -8.49 19.86
CA ALA A 60 0.54 -9.46 20.78
C ALA A 60 1.22 -8.77 21.98
N GLN A 61 1.12 -9.38 23.16
CA GLN A 61 1.75 -8.87 24.37
C GLN A 61 3.28 -9.10 24.31
N ALA A 62 4.05 -8.11 24.75
CA ALA A 62 5.51 -8.24 24.82
C ALA A 62 5.93 -9.37 25.77
N PRO A 63 6.97 -10.16 25.44
CA PRO A 63 7.48 -11.20 26.32
C PRO A 63 7.89 -10.64 27.69
N LYS A 64 7.72 -11.44 28.75
CA LYS A 64 7.99 -11.01 30.13
C LYS A 64 9.39 -10.42 30.26
N GLY A 65 9.46 -9.20 30.81
CA GLY A 65 10.72 -8.50 31.07
C GLY A 65 11.23 -7.62 29.93
N TYR A 66 10.59 -7.67 28.76
CA TYR A 66 10.88 -6.77 27.63
C TYR A 66 10.00 -5.52 27.68
N LYS A 67 10.57 -4.36 27.33
CA LYS A 67 9.85 -3.09 27.20
C LYS A 67 10.21 -2.41 25.89
N ALA A 68 9.22 -1.83 25.22
CA ALA A 68 9.44 -1.03 24.01
C ALA A 68 10.34 0.18 24.32
N PHE A 69 11.33 0.42 23.48
CA PHE A 69 12.31 1.51 23.68
C PHE A 69 12.69 2.28 22.41
N TYR A 70 12.42 1.74 21.21
CA TYR A 70 12.70 2.41 19.94
C TYR A 70 11.61 2.03 18.91
N ILE A 71 11.24 3.00 18.06
CA ILE A 71 10.27 2.82 16.97
C ILE A 71 10.90 3.39 15.69
N SER A 72 10.88 2.59 14.62
CA SER A 72 11.19 3.03 13.27
C SER A 72 9.96 2.81 12.39
N HIS A 73 9.50 3.87 11.75
CA HIS A 73 8.22 3.92 11.03
C HIS A 73 8.42 4.31 9.56
N TYR A 74 7.59 3.74 8.69
CA TYR A 74 7.35 4.24 7.34
C TYR A 74 5.83 4.34 7.08
N GLY A 75 5.33 5.53 6.79
CA GLY A 75 3.91 5.80 6.52
C GLY A 75 3.68 6.29 5.11
N ARG A 76 2.73 5.68 4.40
CA ARG A 76 2.13 6.23 3.19
C ARG A 76 1.33 7.50 3.56
N HIS A 77 1.26 8.47 2.67
CA HIS A 77 0.32 9.59 2.82
C HIS A 77 -1.13 9.13 3.09
N GLY A 78 -1.91 9.98 3.74
CA GLY A 78 -3.33 9.70 4.01
C GLY A 78 -4.21 9.82 2.77
N ALA A 79 -5.52 9.67 2.97
CA ALA A 79 -6.55 9.80 1.96
C ALA A 79 -6.41 11.11 1.18
N ARG A 80 -6.47 11.03 -0.15
CA ARG A 80 -6.16 12.15 -1.06
C ARG A 80 -7.12 12.19 -2.24
N MET A 81 -7.15 13.32 -2.93
CA MET A 81 -7.74 13.41 -4.26
C MET A 81 -6.89 12.61 -5.27
N SER A 82 -7.53 12.12 -6.35
CA SER A 82 -6.82 11.57 -7.50
C SER A 82 -5.88 12.61 -8.11
N SER A 83 -4.80 12.14 -8.74
CA SER A 83 -3.57 12.92 -8.98
C SER A 83 -3.68 14.00 -10.06
N LEU A 84 -4.62 13.88 -11.01
CA LEU A 84 -4.72 14.79 -12.15
C LEU A 84 -5.99 15.64 -12.07
N SER A 85 -5.84 16.95 -11.84
CA SER A 85 -6.98 17.88 -11.84
C SER A 85 -7.67 17.96 -13.20
N THR A 86 -6.91 17.76 -14.29
CA THR A 86 -7.42 17.80 -15.67
C THR A 86 -8.43 16.69 -15.95
N SER A 87 -8.33 15.53 -15.28
CA SER A 87 -9.31 14.45 -15.40
C SER A 87 -10.70 14.91 -14.95
N TYR A 88 -10.78 15.72 -13.89
CA TYR A 88 -12.04 16.24 -13.38
C TYR A 88 -12.69 17.23 -14.35
N ASP A 89 -11.89 18.15 -14.88
CA ASP A 89 -12.36 19.14 -15.85
C ASP A 89 -12.84 18.47 -17.14
N THR A 90 -12.07 17.50 -17.63
CA THR A 90 -12.40 16.71 -18.84
C THR A 90 -13.70 15.93 -18.66
N LEU A 91 -13.88 15.27 -17.51
CA LEU A 91 -15.11 14.54 -17.20
C LEU A 91 -16.32 15.48 -17.12
N LEU A 92 -16.14 16.66 -16.53
CA LEU A 92 -17.23 17.64 -16.42
C LEU A 92 -17.65 18.15 -17.79
N GLU A 93 -16.68 18.51 -18.64
CA GLU A 93 -16.94 18.99 -20.01
C GLU A 93 -17.66 17.92 -20.84
N MET A 94 -17.20 16.66 -20.75
CA MET A 94 -17.82 15.54 -21.45
C MET A 94 -19.27 15.33 -21.01
N LEU A 95 -19.53 15.27 -19.70
CA LEU A 95 -20.87 15.04 -19.17
C LEU A 95 -21.80 16.23 -19.44
N THR A 96 -21.28 17.46 -19.36
CA THR A 96 -22.06 18.68 -19.64
C THR A 96 -22.47 18.74 -21.11
N THR A 97 -21.54 18.44 -22.03
CA THR A 97 -21.86 18.35 -23.46
C THR A 97 -22.92 17.28 -23.72
N ALA A 98 -22.73 16.08 -23.17
CA ALA A 98 -23.70 14.99 -23.33
C ALA A 98 -25.06 15.31 -22.70
N HIS A 99 -25.11 16.01 -21.57
CA HIS A 99 -26.35 16.48 -20.95
C HIS A 99 -27.08 17.46 -21.88
N ASN A 100 -26.39 18.48 -22.38
CA ASN A 100 -26.95 19.50 -23.27
C ASN A 100 -27.48 18.91 -24.58
N ASP A 101 -26.82 17.88 -25.10
CA ASP A 101 -27.24 17.17 -26.31
C ASP A 101 -28.36 16.13 -26.03
N GLY A 102 -28.80 15.99 -24.78
CA GLY A 102 -29.77 14.98 -24.36
C GLY A 102 -29.24 13.54 -24.52
N ASN A 103 -27.93 13.36 -24.57
CA ASN A 103 -27.23 12.11 -24.83
C ASN A 103 -26.89 11.28 -23.57
N LEU A 104 -27.23 11.74 -22.37
CA LEU A 104 -27.10 10.93 -21.15
C LEU A 104 -28.26 9.95 -20.97
N THR A 105 -27.97 8.73 -20.51
CA THR A 105 -28.98 7.80 -19.98
C THR A 105 -29.49 8.29 -18.62
N HIS A 106 -30.48 7.60 -18.03
CA HIS A 106 -30.91 7.91 -16.66
C HIS A 106 -29.78 7.73 -15.63
N LYS A 107 -28.95 6.69 -15.79
CA LYS A 107 -27.76 6.45 -14.95
C LYS A 107 -26.74 7.58 -15.12
N GLY A 108 -26.47 7.97 -16.38
CA GLY A 108 -25.57 9.09 -16.70
C GLY A 108 -26.04 10.43 -16.14
N GLU A 109 -27.34 10.73 -16.25
CA GLU A 109 -27.93 11.96 -15.70
C GLU A 109 -27.83 12.00 -14.17
N THR A 110 -28.14 10.88 -13.51
CA THR A 110 -28.01 10.77 -12.05
C THR A 110 -26.58 11.02 -11.58
N PHE A 111 -25.60 10.39 -12.24
CA PHE A 111 -24.19 10.64 -11.94
C PHE A 111 -23.78 12.08 -12.22
N TYR A 112 -24.21 12.66 -13.34
CA TYR A 112 -23.90 14.03 -13.70
C TYR A 112 -24.35 15.03 -12.63
N GLN A 113 -25.56 14.88 -12.09
CA GLN A 113 -26.07 15.76 -11.02
C GLN A 113 -25.27 15.63 -9.72
N LYS A 114 -24.91 14.39 -9.33
CA LYS A 114 -24.01 14.16 -8.18
C LYS A 114 -22.64 14.78 -8.43
N TYR A 115 -22.12 14.63 -9.64
CA TYR A 115 -20.80 15.14 -10.02
C TYR A 115 -20.75 16.67 -10.06
N LEU A 116 -21.80 17.36 -10.54
CA LEU A 116 -21.91 18.82 -10.48
C LEU A 116 -21.83 19.35 -9.05
N THR A 117 -22.43 18.63 -8.10
CA THR A 117 -22.39 18.99 -6.67
C THR A 117 -21.00 18.76 -6.07
N LEU A 118 -20.29 17.72 -6.51
CA LEU A 118 -18.95 17.37 -6.04
C LEU A 118 -17.85 18.23 -6.66
N TYR A 119 -17.96 18.57 -7.95
CA TYR A 119 -16.90 19.19 -8.75
C TYR A 119 -16.27 20.44 -8.13
N PRO A 120 -17.00 21.39 -7.51
CA PRO A 120 -16.40 22.53 -6.84
C PRO A 120 -15.40 22.16 -5.74
N LYS A 121 -15.54 20.98 -5.12
CA LYS A 121 -14.62 20.44 -4.10
C LYS A 121 -13.39 19.74 -4.70
N LEU A 122 -13.43 19.39 -6.00
CA LEU A 122 -12.36 18.68 -6.72
C LEU A 122 -11.50 19.63 -7.57
N LYS A 123 -12.10 20.70 -8.10
CA LYS A 123 -11.45 21.66 -9.00
C LYS A 123 -10.16 22.20 -8.38
N LEU A 124 -9.06 22.12 -9.13
CA LEU A 124 -7.70 22.54 -8.72
C LEU A 124 -7.12 21.79 -7.50
N ARG A 125 -7.69 20.63 -7.12
CA ARG A 125 -7.25 19.85 -5.96
C ARG A 125 -6.62 18.50 -6.32
N GLY A 126 -6.16 18.36 -7.56
CA GLY A 126 -5.51 17.13 -8.04
C GLY A 126 -4.33 16.73 -7.14
N GLY A 127 -4.39 15.54 -6.56
CA GLY A 127 -3.35 14.99 -5.69
C GLY A 127 -3.29 15.54 -4.26
N ASP A 128 -4.18 16.46 -3.88
CA ASP A 128 -4.21 17.05 -2.55
C ASP A 128 -4.55 16.01 -1.46
N LEU A 129 -3.95 16.18 -0.28
CA LEU A 129 -4.42 15.49 0.92
C LEU A 129 -5.82 15.99 1.31
N THR A 130 -6.69 15.08 1.75
CA THR A 130 -8.02 15.41 2.27
C THR A 130 -7.99 15.64 3.79
N THR A 131 -9.06 16.20 4.36
CA THR A 131 -9.22 16.29 5.83
C THR A 131 -9.25 14.91 6.48
N ARG A 132 -9.89 13.92 5.83
CA ARG A 132 -9.82 12.51 6.24
C ARG A 132 -8.37 12.03 6.34
N GLY A 133 -7.55 12.31 5.33
CA GLY A 133 -6.16 11.90 5.30
C GLY A 133 -5.32 12.49 6.43
N GLN A 134 -5.60 13.74 6.84
CA GLN A 134 -4.99 14.34 8.02
C GLN A 134 -5.43 13.62 9.30
N LYS A 135 -6.75 13.39 9.45
CA LYS A 135 -7.33 12.67 10.58
C LYS A 135 -6.80 11.24 10.71
N GLU A 136 -6.58 10.54 9.60
CA GLU A 136 -5.99 9.21 9.60
C GLU A 136 -4.61 9.22 10.27
N HIS A 137 -3.70 10.10 9.83
CA HIS A 137 -2.36 10.23 10.41
C HIS A 137 -2.37 10.68 11.86
N HIS A 138 -3.26 11.61 12.19
CA HIS A 138 -3.48 12.06 13.56
C HIS A 138 -3.90 10.89 14.48
N MET A 139 -4.87 10.08 14.04
CA MET A 139 -5.32 8.91 14.81
C MET A 139 -4.23 7.86 14.96
N ILE A 140 -3.46 7.57 13.90
CA ILE A 140 -2.33 6.63 13.97
C ILE A 140 -1.27 7.12 14.97
N ALA A 141 -0.99 8.43 15.01
CA ALA A 141 -0.07 9.02 15.99
C ALA A 141 -0.54 8.81 17.43
N HIS A 142 -1.82 9.10 17.72
CA HIS A 142 -2.43 8.86 19.03
C HIS A 142 -2.36 7.39 19.44
N ARG A 143 -2.64 6.46 18.52
CA ARG A 143 -2.54 5.01 18.80
C ARG A 143 -1.11 4.57 19.05
N MET A 144 -0.15 5.05 18.26
CA MET A 144 1.28 4.77 18.48
C MET A 144 1.72 5.24 19.88
N TYR A 145 1.38 6.45 20.28
CA TYR A 145 1.66 6.95 21.63
C TYR A 145 1.03 6.05 22.70
N ASN A 146 -0.27 5.77 22.58
CA ASN A 146 -1.00 5.01 23.58
C ASN A 146 -0.50 3.57 23.73
N ASN A 147 -0.11 2.92 22.63
CA ASN A 147 0.41 1.56 22.62
C ASN A 147 1.85 1.49 23.15
N TYR A 148 2.64 2.55 22.98
CA TYR A 148 4.08 2.54 23.26
C TYR A 148 4.54 3.66 24.20
N LYS A 149 3.72 4.03 25.20
CA LYS A 149 4.01 5.10 26.17
C LYS A 149 5.42 5.03 26.81
N SER A 150 5.99 3.83 26.96
CA SER A 150 7.35 3.66 27.50
C SER A 150 8.46 4.26 26.63
N VAL A 151 8.20 4.42 25.33
CA VAL A 151 9.11 5.06 24.36
C VAL A 151 9.01 6.59 24.46
N PHE A 152 7.80 7.12 24.65
CA PHE A 152 7.50 8.56 24.68
C PHE A 152 7.77 9.19 26.05
N LYS A 153 9.03 9.20 26.45
CA LYS A 153 9.49 9.90 27.67
C LYS A 153 9.58 11.41 27.42
N LYS A 154 9.53 12.21 28.49
CA LYS A 154 9.77 13.66 28.43
C LYS A 154 11.08 13.97 27.69
N GLY A 155 11.03 14.85 26.69
CA GLY A 155 12.20 15.24 25.89
C GLY A 155 12.65 14.20 24.85
N ILE A 156 11.84 13.17 24.55
CA ILE A 156 12.15 12.21 23.47
C ILE A 156 12.37 12.95 22.15
N ASN A 157 13.41 12.56 21.41
CA ASN A 157 13.66 13.09 20.08
C ASN A 157 12.80 12.36 19.05
N VAL A 158 12.23 13.11 18.11
CA VAL A 158 11.47 12.58 16.97
C VAL A 158 12.10 13.14 15.71
N HIS A 159 12.66 12.27 14.89
CA HIS A 159 13.18 12.61 13.57
C HIS A 159 12.16 12.21 12.52
N ALA A 160 11.54 13.19 11.87
CA ALA A 160 10.53 12.97 10.86
C ALA A 160 11.02 13.43 9.48
N ARG A 161 10.89 12.58 8.48
CA ARG A 161 11.30 12.91 7.10
C ARG A 161 10.21 12.52 6.13
N SER A 162 9.92 13.38 5.17
CA SER A 162 8.99 13.10 4.07
C SER A 162 9.65 13.27 2.71
N THR A 163 9.11 12.62 1.69
CA THR A 163 9.36 13.07 0.31
C THR A 163 8.91 14.53 0.16
N ASN A 164 9.36 15.21 -0.89
CA ASN A 164 9.00 16.60 -1.17
C ASN A 164 7.60 16.76 -1.80
N VAL A 165 6.78 15.72 -1.80
CA VAL A 165 5.41 15.75 -2.35
C VAL A 165 4.46 16.30 -1.31
N THR A 166 3.74 17.39 -1.63
CA THR A 166 2.91 18.17 -0.68
C THR A 166 1.98 17.31 0.18
N ARG A 167 1.24 16.37 -0.42
CA ARG A 167 0.34 15.46 0.34
C ARG A 167 1.06 14.60 1.38
N VAL A 168 2.31 14.23 1.12
CA VAL A 168 3.16 13.45 2.04
C VAL A 168 3.67 14.34 3.16
N VAL A 169 4.12 15.57 2.84
CA VAL A 169 4.52 16.58 3.83
C VAL A 169 3.37 16.88 4.80
N MET A 170 2.17 17.12 4.27
CA MET A 170 0.97 17.37 5.09
C MET A 170 0.58 16.17 5.95
N SER A 171 0.79 14.93 5.47
CA SER A 171 0.56 13.71 6.25
C SER A 171 1.54 13.60 7.42
N MET A 172 2.82 13.89 7.17
CA MET A 172 3.84 13.93 8.22
C MET A 172 3.47 14.95 9.31
N TYR A 173 3.06 16.16 8.93
CA TYR A 173 2.71 17.18 9.93
C TYR A 173 1.43 16.85 10.70
N ALA A 174 0.41 16.25 10.07
CA ALA A 174 -0.78 15.78 10.78
C ALA A 174 -0.45 14.69 11.82
N PHE A 175 0.49 13.79 11.50
CA PHE A 175 1.01 12.80 12.44
C PHE A 175 1.76 13.47 13.61
N LEU A 176 2.63 14.43 13.31
CA LEU A 176 3.41 15.15 14.32
C LEU A 176 2.54 16.00 15.25
N GLU A 177 1.46 16.58 14.74
CA GLU A 177 0.45 17.28 15.53
C GLU A 177 -0.21 16.31 16.52
N GLY A 178 -0.71 15.16 16.07
CA GLY A 178 -1.29 14.15 16.95
C GLY A 178 -0.31 13.64 18.02
N LEU A 179 0.98 13.50 17.69
CA LEU A 179 2.00 13.17 18.69
C LEU A 179 2.20 14.28 19.72
N ARG A 180 2.23 15.55 19.32
CA ARG A 180 2.40 16.70 20.23
C ARG A 180 1.24 16.84 21.20
N GLU A 181 0.02 16.56 20.78
CA GLU A 181 -1.15 16.56 21.67
C GLU A 181 -1.02 15.52 22.78
N CYS A 182 -0.51 14.33 22.45
CA CYS A 182 -0.30 13.26 23.42
C CYS A 182 0.96 13.45 24.27
N CYS A 183 1.98 14.09 23.73
CA CYS A 183 3.28 14.26 24.37
C CYS A 183 3.84 15.67 24.04
N PRO A 184 3.44 16.70 24.80
CA PRO A 184 3.83 18.08 24.50
C PRO A 184 5.33 18.38 24.60
N ASP A 185 6.06 17.58 25.38
CA ASP A 185 7.50 17.76 25.65
C ASP A 185 8.42 17.06 24.62
N ILE A 186 7.92 16.64 23.45
CA ILE A 186 8.75 16.00 22.41
C ILE A 186 9.63 17.01 21.65
N ASN A 187 10.85 16.60 21.32
CA ASN A 187 11.78 17.38 20.51
C ASN A 187 11.70 16.90 19.05
N ILE A 188 11.07 17.69 18.17
CA ILE A 188 10.87 17.31 16.76
C ILE A 188 11.91 17.99 15.88
N THR A 189 12.60 17.18 15.07
CA THR A 189 13.34 17.62 13.88
C THR A 189 12.64 17.04 12.66
N SER A 190 12.21 17.90 11.73
CA SER A 190 11.50 17.47 10.51
C SER A 190 12.18 17.96 9.23
N SER A 191 12.25 17.13 8.19
CA SER A 191 12.70 17.53 6.84
C SER A 191 11.75 17.06 5.74
N ALA A 192 11.67 17.85 4.68
CA ALA A 192 11.01 17.50 3.42
C ALA A 192 11.96 17.90 2.27
N SER A 193 12.89 17.01 1.94
CA SER A 193 14.00 17.33 1.03
C SER A 193 14.21 16.23 0.01
N VAL A 194 14.57 16.62 -1.22
CA VAL A 194 15.04 15.68 -2.24
C VAL A 194 16.33 14.99 -1.80
N ALA A 195 17.11 15.58 -0.88
CA ALA A 195 18.28 14.94 -0.30
C ALA A 195 17.93 13.63 0.45
N ASP A 196 16.70 13.50 0.95
CA ASP A 196 16.21 12.29 1.62
C ASP A 196 15.51 11.32 0.66
N ILE A 197 15.48 11.57 -0.66
CA ILE A 197 14.69 10.76 -1.59
C ILE A 197 15.17 9.32 -1.69
N ILE A 198 16.47 9.06 -1.51
CA ILE A 198 17.08 7.73 -1.66
C ILE A 198 16.43 6.71 -0.69
N PRO A 199 16.36 6.97 0.64
CA PRO A 199 15.67 6.07 1.55
C PRO A 199 14.15 6.25 1.59
N LEU A 200 13.60 7.39 1.15
CA LEU A 200 12.15 7.65 1.25
C LEU A 200 11.36 7.21 0.02
N ASN A 201 11.92 7.33 -1.17
CA ASN A 201 11.34 6.86 -2.43
C ASN A 201 12.47 6.51 -3.42
N PRO A 202 13.12 5.34 -3.25
CA PRO A 202 14.23 4.92 -4.13
C PRO A 202 13.80 4.70 -5.59
N PHE A 203 12.50 4.66 -5.88
CA PHE A 203 11.95 4.54 -7.24
C PHE A 203 11.72 5.87 -7.94
N SER A 204 11.89 7.00 -7.22
CA SER A 204 11.67 8.33 -7.79
C SER A 204 12.62 8.59 -8.97
N SER A 205 12.13 9.26 -10.01
CA SER A 205 12.98 9.78 -11.08
C SER A 205 13.96 10.86 -10.59
N SER A 206 13.70 11.46 -9.42
CA SER A 206 14.63 12.38 -8.76
C SER A 206 15.72 11.67 -7.94
N ASN A 207 15.69 10.34 -7.83
CA ASN A 207 16.77 9.57 -7.20
C ASN A 207 18.00 9.57 -8.13
N PRO A 208 19.14 10.17 -7.74
CA PRO A 208 20.33 10.23 -8.58
C PRO A 208 20.96 8.86 -8.86
N ASP A 209 20.66 7.86 -8.02
CA ASP A 209 21.16 6.49 -8.19
C ASP A 209 20.24 5.62 -9.08
N CYS A 210 19.17 6.20 -9.63
CA CYS A 210 18.27 5.52 -10.54
C CYS A 210 18.89 5.45 -11.94
N SER A 211 19.23 4.26 -12.43
CA SER A 211 19.78 4.10 -13.78
C SER A 211 18.68 4.21 -14.85
N PRO A 212 19.03 4.47 -16.12
CA PRO A 212 18.05 4.44 -17.22
C PRO A 212 17.28 3.12 -17.33
N THR A 213 17.92 2.00 -16.96
CA THR A 213 17.26 0.68 -16.85
C THR A 213 16.14 0.72 -15.83
N ASP A 214 16.36 1.36 -14.68
CA ASP A 214 15.40 1.40 -13.56
C ASP A 214 14.19 2.24 -13.90
N VAL A 215 14.44 3.39 -14.55
CA VAL A 215 13.38 4.19 -15.16
C VAL A 215 12.57 3.35 -16.14
N GLY A 216 13.22 2.49 -16.94
CA GLY A 216 12.56 1.56 -17.87
C GLY A 216 11.68 0.48 -17.24
N PHE A 217 11.78 0.21 -15.94
CA PHE A 217 10.87 -0.68 -15.20
C PHE A 217 9.88 0.06 -14.29
N ALA A 218 10.15 1.33 -13.97
CA ALA A 218 9.38 2.14 -13.04
C ALA A 218 8.41 3.16 -13.70
N ASN A 219 8.48 3.33 -15.02
CA ASN A 219 7.76 4.38 -15.77
C ASN A 219 6.48 3.84 -16.47
N PRO A 220 5.48 4.67 -16.79
CA PRO A 220 4.34 4.32 -17.67
C PRO A 220 4.70 3.86 -19.10
N HIS A 221 5.98 3.84 -19.47
CA HIS A 221 6.50 3.17 -20.67
C HIS A 221 7.31 1.91 -20.35
N ALA A 222 7.05 1.33 -19.17
CA ALA A 222 7.78 0.18 -18.72
C ALA A 222 7.39 -1.07 -19.50
N VAL A 223 8.29 -2.03 -19.44
CA VAL A 223 8.30 -3.26 -20.22
C VAL A 223 7.09 -4.17 -19.98
N TRP A 224 6.35 -3.90 -18.90
CA TRP A 224 5.15 -4.61 -18.47
C TRP A 224 3.85 -3.95 -18.93
N MET A 225 3.90 -2.80 -19.59
CA MET A 225 2.69 -2.10 -20.07
C MET A 225 1.99 -2.88 -21.17
N ASP A 226 2.72 -3.46 -22.13
CA ASP A 226 2.14 -4.33 -23.17
C ASP A 226 1.32 -5.48 -22.56
N GLN A 227 1.81 -6.04 -21.45
CA GLN A 227 1.16 -7.13 -20.71
C GLN A 227 -0.10 -6.62 -19.99
N LEU A 228 -0.01 -5.47 -19.33
CA LEU A 228 -1.15 -4.84 -18.67
C LEU A 228 -2.25 -4.45 -19.68
N ASP A 229 -1.89 -3.93 -20.85
CA ASP A 229 -2.82 -3.54 -21.92
C ASP A 229 -3.52 -4.77 -22.52
N ALA A 230 -2.78 -5.87 -22.74
CA ALA A 230 -3.36 -7.13 -23.19
C ALA A 230 -4.35 -7.70 -22.16
N PHE A 231 -4.02 -7.60 -20.87
CA PHE A 231 -4.92 -8.01 -19.80
C PHE A 231 -6.16 -7.13 -19.72
N ARG A 232 -5.99 -5.81 -19.83
CA ARG A 232 -7.09 -4.83 -19.90
C ARG A 232 -8.08 -5.16 -21.00
N ALA A 233 -7.59 -5.42 -22.22
CA ALA A 233 -8.42 -5.78 -23.37
C ALA A 233 -9.15 -7.11 -23.19
N LYS A 234 -8.63 -8.01 -22.35
CA LYS A 234 -9.27 -9.30 -22.02
C LYS A 234 -10.42 -9.14 -21.02
N ILE A 235 -10.28 -8.28 -20.01
CA ILE A 235 -11.20 -8.27 -18.85
C ILE A 235 -12.11 -7.05 -18.76
N LEU A 236 -11.72 -5.90 -19.31
CA LEU A 236 -12.56 -4.70 -19.29
C LEU A 236 -13.46 -4.64 -20.52
N GLN A 237 -14.66 -4.07 -20.34
CA GLN A 237 -15.63 -3.83 -21.42
C GLN A 237 -15.99 -2.33 -21.48
N PRO A 238 -15.07 -1.44 -21.94
CA PRO A 238 -15.26 0.01 -21.89
C PRO A 238 -16.49 0.48 -22.67
N GLU A 239 -16.77 -0.15 -23.82
CA GLU A 239 -17.94 0.18 -24.64
C GLU A 239 -19.26 -0.12 -23.92
N ALA A 240 -19.36 -1.26 -23.23
CA ALA A 240 -20.54 -1.60 -22.45
C ALA A 240 -20.75 -0.62 -21.28
N PHE A 241 -19.68 -0.31 -20.55
CA PHE A 241 -19.71 0.70 -19.48
C PHE A 241 -20.20 2.05 -20.00
N LEU A 242 -19.69 2.53 -21.14
CA LEU A 242 -20.10 3.81 -21.70
C LEU A 242 -21.54 3.79 -22.23
N GLN A 243 -22.02 2.67 -22.79
CA GLN A 243 -23.42 2.53 -23.24
C GLN A 243 -24.42 2.58 -22.08
N ASN A 244 -23.99 2.25 -20.86
CA ASN A 244 -24.81 2.44 -19.66
C ASN A 244 -24.94 3.93 -19.26
N ILE A 245 -24.03 4.79 -19.72
CA ILE A 245 -23.95 6.21 -19.34
C ILE A 245 -24.47 7.14 -20.45
N PHE A 246 -24.19 6.79 -21.71
CA PHE A 246 -24.50 7.58 -22.90
C PHE A 246 -25.44 6.82 -23.84
N LYS A 247 -26.43 7.51 -24.43
CA LYS A 247 -27.37 6.94 -25.42
C LYS A 247 -26.68 6.63 -26.76
N ASP A 248 -25.76 7.51 -27.18
CA ASP A 248 -24.86 7.32 -28.33
C ASP A 248 -23.42 7.60 -27.90
N ILE A 249 -22.55 6.58 -28.01
CA ILE A 249 -21.13 6.69 -27.65
C ILE A 249 -20.24 7.17 -28.82
N LYS A 250 -20.78 7.31 -30.04
CA LYS A 250 -20.00 7.76 -31.21
C LYS A 250 -19.31 9.12 -31.00
N PRO A 251 -19.92 10.12 -30.32
CA PRO A 251 -19.23 11.36 -30.00
C PRO A 251 -18.06 11.13 -29.02
N ILE A 252 -18.24 10.24 -28.04
CA ILE A 252 -17.24 9.93 -27.01
C ILE A 252 -16.01 9.23 -27.64
N LYS A 253 -16.24 8.37 -28.64
CA LYS A 253 -15.18 7.69 -29.43
C LYS A 253 -14.21 8.65 -30.15
N LYS A 254 -14.55 9.94 -30.25
CA LYS A 254 -13.72 10.96 -30.92
C LYS A 254 -12.84 11.74 -29.95
N ILE A 255 -12.96 11.53 -28.65
CA ILE A 255 -12.13 12.19 -27.64
C ILE A 255 -10.74 11.53 -27.65
N ASP A 256 -9.67 12.32 -27.62
CA ASP A 256 -8.28 11.84 -27.68
C ASP A 256 -7.94 10.79 -26.59
N SER A 257 -8.66 10.79 -25.47
CA SER A 257 -8.51 9.89 -24.33
C SER A 257 -9.55 8.75 -24.29
N TYR A 258 -10.24 8.47 -25.40
CA TYR A 258 -11.33 7.48 -25.46
C TYR A 258 -10.98 6.15 -24.81
N ASP A 259 -9.77 5.63 -25.04
CA ASP A 259 -9.33 4.32 -24.56
C ASP A 259 -9.28 4.21 -23.02
N ASN A 260 -9.40 5.32 -22.30
CA ASN A 260 -9.33 5.38 -20.83
C ASN A 260 -10.46 6.20 -20.20
N VAL A 261 -11.61 6.40 -20.86
CA VAL A 261 -12.66 7.29 -20.33
C VAL A 261 -13.21 6.81 -18.97
N GLU A 262 -13.38 5.51 -18.77
CA GLU A 262 -13.80 4.91 -17.51
C GLU A 262 -12.83 5.20 -16.34
N GLN A 263 -11.55 5.45 -16.64
CA GLN A 263 -10.57 5.86 -15.63
C GLN A 263 -10.94 7.23 -15.04
N PHE A 264 -11.52 8.15 -15.81
CA PHE A 264 -11.95 9.45 -15.27
C PHE A 264 -13.09 9.29 -14.25
N PHE A 265 -14.05 8.41 -14.53
CA PHE A 265 -15.12 8.07 -13.58
C PHE A 265 -14.55 7.41 -12.33
N TYR A 266 -13.64 6.44 -12.50
CA TYR A 266 -12.96 5.76 -11.41
C TYR A 266 -12.20 6.74 -10.49
N GLU A 267 -11.45 7.68 -11.06
CA GLU A 267 -10.67 8.67 -10.32
C GLU A 267 -11.55 9.60 -9.47
N VAL A 268 -12.73 9.97 -9.98
CA VAL A 268 -13.71 10.75 -9.24
C VAL A 268 -14.32 9.93 -8.09
N CYS A 269 -14.64 8.65 -8.32
CA CYS A 269 -15.13 7.75 -7.27
C CYS A 269 -14.11 7.58 -6.14
N CYS A 270 -12.86 7.32 -6.49
CA CYS A 270 -11.73 7.25 -5.57
C CYS A 270 -11.56 8.52 -4.72
N SER A 271 -11.70 9.68 -5.36
CA SER A 271 -11.59 10.99 -4.67
C SER A 271 -12.75 11.24 -3.73
N ALA A 272 -13.98 10.98 -4.18
CA ALA A 272 -15.19 11.11 -3.37
C ALA A 272 -15.10 10.24 -2.09
N GLN A 273 -14.64 9.00 -2.22
CA GLN A 273 -14.42 8.09 -1.09
C GLN A 273 -13.39 8.61 -0.08
N CYS A 274 -12.34 9.28 -0.56
CA CYS A 274 -11.31 9.84 0.29
C CYS A 274 -11.76 11.09 1.08
N MET A 275 -12.92 11.65 0.77
CA MET A 275 -13.45 12.83 1.45
C MET A 275 -14.28 12.46 2.70
N GLU A 276 -14.37 13.39 3.66
CA GLU A 276 -15.31 13.25 4.77
C GLU A 276 -16.69 13.72 4.35
N ASN A 277 -17.73 13.05 4.87
CA ASN A 277 -19.14 13.39 4.65
C ASN A 277 -19.53 13.54 3.17
N GLN A 278 -18.85 12.80 2.29
CA GLN A 278 -19.12 12.80 0.86
C GLN A 278 -19.82 11.50 0.47
N GLU A 279 -20.88 11.62 -0.32
CA GLU A 279 -21.56 10.48 -0.92
C GLU A 279 -20.59 9.71 -1.84
N LEU A 280 -20.68 8.38 -1.82
CA LEU A 280 -19.96 7.53 -2.76
C LEU A 280 -20.59 7.62 -4.16
N LEU A 281 -19.76 7.46 -5.18
CA LEU A 281 -20.17 7.51 -6.58
C LEU A 281 -19.98 6.17 -7.32
N TRP A 282 -19.73 5.10 -6.57
CA TRP A 282 -19.45 3.77 -7.11
C TRP A 282 -20.64 3.15 -7.85
N ASP A 283 -21.85 3.69 -7.69
CA ASP A 283 -23.06 3.29 -8.41
C ASP A 283 -22.99 3.55 -9.92
N ILE A 284 -21.99 4.31 -10.40
CA ILE A 284 -21.72 4.45 -11.83
C ILE A 284 -21.19 3.16 -12.45
N PHE A 285 -20.53 2.30 -11.67
CA PHE A 285 -20.07 0.97 -12.09
C PHE A 285 -21.07 -0.08 -11.63
N ASP A 286 -21.41 -1.02 -12.50
CA ASP A 286 -21.99 -2.27 -12.04
C ASP A 286 -20.92 -3.04 -11.24
N THR A 287 -21.33 -3.83 -10.24
CA THR A 287 -20.36 -4.43 -9.30
C THR A 287 -19.32 -5.32 -10.00
N GLU A 288 -19.73 -6.03 -11.06
CA GLU A 288 -18.81 -6.86 -11.85
C GLU A 288 -17.84 -6.02 -12.69
N GLU A 289 -18.29 -4.88 -13.24
CA GLU A 289 -17.40 -3.92 -13.92
C GLU A 289 -16.35 -3.37 -12.95
N LEU A 290 -16.75 -3.02 -11.72
CA LEU A 290 -15.82 -2.55 -10.69
C LEU A 290 -14.83 -3.64 -10.27
N CYS A 291 -15.27 -4.89 -10.13
CA CYS A 291 -14.39 -6.01 -9.81
C CYS A 291 -13.32 -6.24 -10.91
N HIS A 292 -13.70 -6.20 -12.18
CA HIS A 292 -12.75 -6.32 -13.29
C HIS A 292 -11.81 -5.10 -13.35
N PHE A 293 -12.33 -3.90 -13.11
CA PHE A 293 -11.51 -2.70 -13.06
C PHE A 293 -10.46 -2.77 -11.95
N TRP A 294 -10.87 -3.21 -10.76
CA TRP A 294 -9.98 -3.48 -9.64
C TRP A 294 -8.95 -4.57 -9.98
N GLU A 295 -9.35 -5.67 -10.64
CA GLU A 295 -8.40 -6.74 -11.00
C GLU A 295 -7.30 -6.23 -11.94
N TRP A 296 -7.66 -5.37 -12.90
CA TRP A 296 -6.70 -4.67 -13.76
C TRP A 296 -5.78 -3.73 -12.96
N ASP A 297 -6.33 -2.93 -12.04
CA ASP A 297 -5.55 -2.02 -11.19
C ASP A 297 -4.60 -2.78 -10.25
N ASN A 298 -5.06 -3.90 -9.68
CA ASN A 298 -4.29 -4.81 -8.85
C ASN A 298 -3.11 -5.40 -9.61
N LEU A 299 -3.35 -5.88 -10.84
CA LEU A 299 -2.28 -6.37 -11.72
C LEU A 299 -1.25 -5.27 -12.01
N LYS A 300 -1.66 -4.01 -12.22
CA LYS A 300 -0.72 -2.88 -12.42
C LYS A 300 0.24 -2.72 -11.23
N TYR A 301 -0.23 -2.83 -9.98
CA TYR A 301 0.66 -2.76 -8.82
C TYR A 301 1.56 -3.99 -8.68
N TYR A 302 1.02 -5.18 -8.94
CA TYR A 302 1.77 -6.43 -8.97
C TYR A 302 2.91 -6.39 -10.01
N LEU A 303 2.61 -5.96 -11.23
CA LEU A 303 3.56 -5.83 -12.33
C LEU A 303 4.53 -4.66 -12.15
N SER A 304 4.26 -3.66 -11.32
CA SER A 304 5.15 -2.49 -11.20
C SER A 304 6.07 -2.53 -9.99
N LYS A 305 5.65 -3.21 -8.91
CA LYS A 305 6.31 -3.25 -7.59
C LYS A 305 6.15 -4.58 -6.85
N GLY A 306 5.39 -5.52 -7.39
CA GLY A 306 5.21 -6.86 -6.83
C GLY A 306 6.23 -7.88 -7.36
N PRO A 307 6.04 -9.16 -7.05
CA PRO A 307 6.96 -10.25 -7.38
C PRO A 307 6.80 -10.78 -8.82
N ALA A 308 6.36 -9.95 -9.77
CA ALA A 308 6.01 -10.40 -11.11
C ALA A 308 7.18 -11.14 -11.81
N PRO A 309 6.96 -12.34 -12.39
CA PRO A 309 8.03 -13.18 -12.94
C PRO A 309 8.87 -12.50 -14.03
N HIS A 310 8.23 -11.71 -14.90
CA HIS A 310 8.87 -11.12 -16.09
C HIS A 310 9.95 -10.08 -15.76
N SER A 311 9.96 -9.53 -14.55
CA SER A 311 10.90 -8.48 -14.15
C SER A 311 12.13 -9.00 -13.40
N ASN A 312 12.23 -10.32 -13.20
CA ASN A 312 13.24 -10.97 -12.36
C ASN A 312 13.40 -10.30 -10.97
N GLY A 313 12.34 -9.65 -10.48
CA GLY A 313 12.32 -8.93 -9.21
C GLY A 313 12.93 -7.54 -9.21
N ARG A 314 13.37 -6.99 -10.35
CA ARG A 314 13.99 -5.66 -10.42
C ARG A 314 13.06 -4.55 -9.91
N GLN A 315 11.76 -4.69 -10.13
CA GLN A 315 10.72 -3.72 -9.80
C GLN A 315 10.57 -3.39 -8.31
N TRP A 316 10.84 -4.36 -7.43
CA TRP A 316 10.80 -4.16 -5.98
C TRP A 316 12.21 -3.98 -5.38
N ALA A 317 13.25 -4.51 -6.03
CA ALA A 317 14.59 -4.62 -5.46
C ALA A 317 15.19 -3.28 -4.98
N PHE A 318 14.85 -2.14 -5.60
CA PHE A 318 15.30 -0.80 -5.15
C PHE A 318 14.98 -0.46 -3.70
N ILE A 319 13.96 -1.12 -3.13
CA ILE A 319 13.55 -0.90 -1.75
C ILE A 319 14.61 -1.30 -0.71
N TRP A 320 15.65 -2.02 -1.12
CA TRP A 320 16.78 -2.35 -0.25
C TRP A 320 17.38 -1.10 0.43
N ARG A 321 17.34 0.05 -0.23
CA ARG A 321 17.86 1.33 0.29
C ARG A 321 17.07 1.84 1.49
N THR A 322 15.74 1.71 1.44
CA THR A 322 14.87 2.03 2.57
C THR A 322 15.10 1.05 3.72
N MET A 323 15.27 -0.25 3.43
CA MET A 323 15.57 -1.25 4.46
C MET A 323 16.93 -1.00 5.12
N GLN A 324 17.96 -0.65 4.33
CA GLN A 324 19.28 -0.30 4.84
C GLN A 324 19.20 0.89 5.80
N ASP A 325 18.50 1.97 5.41
CA ASP A 325 18.31 3.14 6.29
C ASP A 325 17.55 2.79 7.57
N ILE A 326 16.59 1.86 7.54
CA ILE A 326 15.92 1.35 8.76
C ILE A 326 16.91 0.62 9.66
N LEU A 327 17.77 -0.26 9.12
CA LEU A 327 18.78 -0.99 9.90
C LEU A 327 19.82 -0.03 10.50
N ASP A 328 20.35 0.90 9.71
CA ASP A 328 21.39 1.83 10.13
C ASP A 328 20.89 2.77 11.24
N LYS A 329 19.64 3.24 11.13
CA LYS A 329 19.00 4.06 12.17
C LYS A 329 18.74 3.27 13.45
N ALA A 330 18.31 2.00 13.34
CA ALA A 330 18.16 1.13 14.51
C ALA A 330 19.50 0.91 15.23
N ASP A 331 20.56 0.55 14.49
CA ASP A 331 21.90 0.38 15.05
C ASP A 331 22.40 1.68 15.72
N THR A 332 22.15 2.83 15.10
CA THR A 332 22.49 4.15 15.70
C THR A 332 21.70 4.38 17.00
N ALA A 333 20.38 4.14 16.98
CA ALA A 333 19.51 4.37 18.13
C ALA A 333 19.86 3.47 19.34
N PHE A 334 20.34 2.24 19.11
CA PHE A 334 20.70 1.31 20.19
C PHE A 334 21.95 1.72 20.95
N ASN A 335 22.86 2.44 20.27
CA ASN A 335 24.14 2.89 20.80
C ASN A 335 24.11 4.37 21.23
N SER A 336 23.05 5.11 20.91
CA SER A 336 22.89 6.51 21.27
C SER A 336 22.48 6.67 22.74
N PRO A 337 23.10 7.60 23.51
CA PRO A 337 22.60 7.98 24.82
C PRO A 337 21.32 8.82 24.74
N ASN A 338 20.98 9.32 23.56
CA ASN A 338 19.80 10.14 23.29
C ASN A 338 18.74 9.28 22.58
N PRO A 339 17.65 8.88 23.27
CA PRO A 339 16.55 8.16 22.65
C PRO A 339 15.92 8.97 21.52
N VAL A 340 15.53 8.28 20.45
CA VAL A 340 14.96 8.87 19.25
C VAL A 340 13.85 7.98 18.68
N ILE A 341 12.91 8.56 17.95
CA ILE A 341 11.93 7.86 17.10
C ILE A 341 12.16 8.31 15.67
N ASP A 342 12.34 7.38 14.73
CA ASP A 342 12.54 7.71 13.32
C ASP A 342 11.25 7.48 12.53
N LEU A 343 10.67 8.56 11.99
CA LEU A 343 9.45 8.56 11.19
C LEU A 343 9.77 8.90 9.73
N ARG A 344 9.36 8.03 8.81
CA ARG A 344 9.46 8.25 7.35
C ARG A 344 8.07 8.36 6.76
N PHE A 345 7.89 9.27 5.82
CA PHE A 345 6.63 9.43 5.09
C PHE A 345 6.84 9.43 3.58
N GLY A 346 6.02 8.66 2.86
CA GLY A 346 6.06 8.57 1.41
C GLY A 346 4.84 7.86 0.81
N HIS A 347 5.08 6.82 0.02
CA HIS A 347 4.11 6.31 -0.97
C HIS A 347 3.80 4.81 -0.74
N ASP A 348 2.67 4.35 -1.26
CA ASP A 348 2.18 2.95 -1.21
C ASP A 348 3.21 1.96 -1.74
N ILE A 349 3.81 2.27 -2.89
CA ILE A 349 4.77 1.41 -3.58
C ILE A 349 5.97 1.00 -2.71
N ILE A 350 6.30 1.81 -1.69
CA ILE A 350 7.39 1.51 -0.76
C ILE A 350 6.98 0.39 0.18
N ILE A 351 5.76 0.48 0.73
CA ILE A 351 5.21 -0.56 1.61
C ILE A 351 5.07 -1.85 0.84
N ILE A 352 4.47 -1.82 -0.36
CA ILE A 352 4.32 -2.99 -1.23
C ILE A 352 5.68 -3.66 -1.46
N SER A 353 6.68 -2.91 -1.92
CA SER A 353 8.01 -3.45 -2.22
C SER A 353 8.71 -3.98 -0.97
N MET A 354 8.50 -3.35 0.20
CA MET A 354 9.08 -3.79 1.47
C MET A 354 8.51 -5.13 1.92
N MET A 355 7.20 -5.37 1.72
CA MET A 355 6.58 -6.66 2.01
C MET A 355 7.16 -7.77 1.14
N THR A 356 7.42 -7.48 -0.14
CA THR A 356 8.11 -8.39 -1.08
C THR A 356 9.57 -8.62 -0.67
N LEU A 357 10.31 -7.57 -0.31
CA LEU A 357 11.72 -7.67 0.11
C LEU A 357 11.85 -8.56 1.36
N LEU A 358 10.98 -8.36 2.36
CA LEU A 358 11.01 -9.10 3.63
C LEU A 358 10.38 -10.49 3.54
N ASP A 359 9.89 -10.88 2.36
CA ASP A 359 9.25 -12.17 2.09
C ASP A 359 8.08 -12.45 3.05
N ILE A 360 7.19 -11.46 3.16
CA ILE A 360 5.97 -11.62 3.94
C ILE A 360 4.95 -12.43 3.11
N ASN A 361 4.39 -13.45 3.74
CA ASN A 361 3.42 -14.35 3.11
C ASN A 361 2.26 -13.58 2.43
N GLY A 362 1.91 -14.00 1.21
CA GLY A 362 0.92 -13.35 0.35
C GLY A 362 1.38 -12.06 -0.33
N TRP A 363 2.69 -11.77 -0.33
CA TRP A 363 3.30 -10.67 -1.09
C TRP A 363 4.39 -11.13 -2.06
N THR A 364 4.77 -12.41 -2.05
CA THR A 364 5.91 -12.95 -2.81
C THR A 364 5.55 -13.99 -3.86
N ASP A 365 4.26 -14.34 -3.98
CA ASP A 365 3.78 -15.32 -4.95
C ASP A 365 3.96 -14.82 -6.40
N ALA A 366 4.87 -15.47 -7.12
CA ALA A 366 5.16 -15.23 -8.52
C ALA A 366 4.25 -16.12 -9.39
N VAL A 367 3.18 -15.55 -9.94
CA VAL A 367 2.10 -16.26 -10.66
C VAL A 367 1.81 -15.62 -12.02
N LYS A 368 0.95 -16.26 -12.81
CA LYS A 368 0.44 -15.68 -14.07
C LYS A 368 -0.59 -14.60 -13.79
N ASP A 369 -0.80 -13.71 -14.75
CA ASP A 369 -1.65 -12.50 -14.60
C ASP A 369 -3.07 -12.80 -14.11
N ASP A 370 -3.70 -13.85 -14.62
CA ASP A 370 -5.06 -14.27 -14.26
C ASP A 370 -5.16 -14.94 -12.88
N GLU A 371 -4.02 -15.33 -12.30
CA GLU A 371 -3.93 -15.91 -10.96
C GLU A 371 -3.61 -14.86 -9.89
N VAL A 372 -3.13 -13.67 -10.27
CA VAL A 372 -2.66 -12.63 -9.34
C VAL A 372 -3.70 -12.29 -8.29
N LYS A 373 -4.96 -12.07 -8.69
CA LYS A 373 -6.04 -11.73 -7.74
C LYS A 373 -6.22 -12.76 -6.61
N ASN A 374 -5.91 -14.02 -6.86
CA ASN A 374 -6.14 -15.11 -5.90
C ASN A 374 -5.06 -15.15 -4.80
N VAL A 375 -3.90 -14.54 -5.04
CA VAL A 375 -2.73 -14.64 -4.14
C VAL A 375 -2.23 -13.28 -3.66
N TRP A 376 -2.58 -12.20 -4.36
CA TRP A 376 -2.01 -10.87 -4.13
C TRP A 376 -3.05 -9.76 -4.31
N THR A 377 -3.16 -8.86 -3.33
CA THR A 377 -4.14 -7.77 -3.32
C THR A 377 -3.56 -6.46 -2.77
N GLU A 378 -3.59 -5.40 -3.58
CA GLU A 378 -3.05 -4.08 -3.27
C GLU A 378 -3.90 -3.26 -2.29
N TYR A 379 -5.22 -3.47 -2.22
CA TYR A 379 -6.08 -2.76 -1.25
C TYR A 379 -5.75 -3.08 0.22
N ARG A 380 -4.88 -4.09 0.48
CA ARG A 380 -4.26 -4.37 1.78
C ARG A 380 -3.23 -3.31 2.18
N VAL A 381 -2.86 -2.42 1.25
CA VAL A 381 -2.12 -1.18 1.47
C VAL A 381 -3.08 0.00 1.22
N PRO A 382 -4.10 0.23 2.08
CA PRO A 382 -5.01 1.38 1.97
C PRO A 382 -4.28 2.72 2.15
N MET A 383 -5.02 3.82 2.00
CA MET A 383 -4.56 5.15 2.39
C MET A 383 -4.08 5.16 3.84
N ALA A 384 -3.07 5.99 4.15
CA ALA A 384 -2.38 6.03 5.45
C ALA A 384 -1.74 4.71 5.92
N SER A 385 -1.57 3.72 5.03
CA SER A 385 -0.86 2.48 5.36
C SER A 385 0.49 2.75 5.98
N ASN A 386 0.90 1.93 6.93
CA ASN A 386 2.17 2.12 7.62
C ASN A 386 2.84 0.80 7.98
N LEU A 387 4.17 0.83 7.97
CA LEU A 387 5.05 -0.19 8.50
C LEU A 387 5.70 0.32 9.79
N GLN A 388 5.60 -0.45 10.87
CA GLN A 388 6.20 -0.13 12.16
C GLN A 388 7.15 -1.25 12.59
N PHE A 389 8.40 -0.90 12.82
CA PHE A 389 9.39 -1.73 13.48
C PHE A 389 9.51 -1.25 14.93
N VAL A 390 8.96 -2.03 15.86
CA VAL A 390 8.96 -1.70 17.28
C VAL A 390 9.96 -2.59 17.99
N PHE A 391 10.90 -1.95 18.69
CA PHE A 391 12.02 -2.63 19.34
C PHE A 391 11.85 -2.65 20.85
N TYR A 392 12.16 -3.80 21.43
CA TYR A 392 11.98 -4.09 22.84
C TYR A 392 13.31 -4.52 23.45
N LYS A 393 13.59 -4.06 24.67
CA LYS A 393 14.83 -4.38 25.39
C LYS A 393 14.52 -4.93 26.77
N ASN A 394 15.27 -5.93 27.20
CA ASN A 394 15.20 -6.45 28.58
C ASN A 394 16.37 -5.92 29.43
N LYS A 395 16.42 -6.31 30.72
CA LYS A 395 17.49 -5.89 31.65
C LYS A 395 18.88 -6.46 31.32
N LYS A 396 18.96 -7.52 30.51
CA LYS A 396 20.21 -8.11 30.02
C LYS A 396 20.72 -7.46 28.74
N ASN A 397 20.03 -6.41 28.27
CA ASN A 397 20.25 -5.76 26.98
C ASN A 397 19.94 -6.62 25.75
N ASP A 398 19.22 -7.73 25.90
CA ASP A 398 18.72 -8.47 24.74
C ASP A 398 17.65 -7.64 24.04
N ILE A 399 17.70 -7.60 22.70
CA ILE A 399 16.79 -6.80 21.87
C ILE A 399 15.90 -7.72 21.03
N LEU A 400 14.60 -7.43 21.05
CA LEU A 400 13.61 -8.00 20.14
C LEU A 400 13.08 -6.91 19.20
N VAL A 401 12.63 -7.32 18.02
CA VAL A 401 11.89 -6.50 17.07
C VAL A 401 10.55 -7.15 16.73
N LYS A 402 9.51 -6.34 16.56
CA LYS A 402 8.21 -6.72 16.02
C LYS A 402 7.90 -5.84 14.82
N LEU A 403 7.52 -6.46 13.70
CA LEU A 403 7.05 -5.78 12.49
C LEU A 403 5.53 -5.74 12.47
N MET A 404 4.95 -4.59 12.12
CA MET A 404 3.51 -4.43 11.92
C MET A 404 3.25 -3.78 10.57
N LEU A 405 2.23 -4.27 9.84
CA LEU A 405 1.63 -3.61 8.69
C LEU A 405 0.25 -3.15 9.13
N ASN A 406 -0.03 -1.85 9.01
CA ASN A 406 -1.30 -1.23 9.37
C ASN A 406 -1.73 -1.58 10.81
N GLU A 407 -0.79 -1.45 11.75
CA GLU A 407 -1.00 -1.79 13.16
C GLU A 407 -1.41 -3.26 13.42
N VAL A 408 -1.19 -4.15 12.44
CA VAL A 408 -1.38 -5.61 12.58
C VAL A 408 -0.02 -6.31 12.53
N ASP A 409 0.25 -7.13 13.55
CA ASP A 409 1.50 -7.87 13.69
C ASP A 409 1.75 -8.78 12.49
N GLN A 410 2.99 -8.77 11.98
CA GLN A 410 3.40 -9.60 10.85
C GLN A 410 4.29 -10.75 11.30
N LYS A 411 4.09 -11.91 10.68
CA LYS A 411 4.98 -13.06 10.84
C LYS A 411 6.08 -13.00 9.78
N LEU A 412 7.34 -13.03 10.22
CA LEU A 412 8.51 -13.09 9.35
C LEU A 412 8.88 -14.56 9.10
N PRO A 413 9.47 -14.88 7.94
CA PRO A 413 9.88 -16.24 7.58
C PRO A 413 11.20 -16.65 8.25
N ILE A 414 11.36 -16.33 9.52
CA ILE A 414 12.52 -16.71 10.35
C ILE A 414 12.06 -17.37 11.65
N PRO A 415 12.83 -18.32 12.21
CA PRO A 415 12.45 -18.98 13.46
C PRO A 415 12.30 -18.00 14.63
N SER A 416 11.24 -18.15 15.42
CA SER A 416 11.12 -17.50 16.72
C SER A 416 10.22 -18.28 17.67
N ALA A 417 10.71 -18.50 18.90
CA ALA A 417 9.93 -19.09 19.98
C ALA A 417 8.89 -18.11 20.57
N THR A 418 8.98 -16.83 20.25
CA THR A 418 8.12 -15.76 20.76
C THR A 418 7.48 -14.95 19.64
N ALA A 419 7.26 -15.55 18.46
CA ALA A 419 6.61 -14.88 17.34
C ALA A 419 5.30 -14.19 17.80
N PRO A 420 5.02 -12.94 17.39
CA PRO A 420 5.67 -12.16 16.33
C PRO A 420 6.89 -11.32 16.78
N TYR A 421 7.51 -11.65 17.91
CA TYR A 421 8.77 -11.02 18.36
C TYR A 421 9.97 -11.83 17.91
N TYR A 422 10.96 -11.18 17.29
CA TYR A 422 12.17 -11.81 16.77
C TYR A 422 13.40 -11.19 17.43
N LYS A 423 14.44 -11.98 17.67
CA LYS A 423 15.73 -11.42 18.14
C LYS A 423 16.25 -10.45 17.08
N TRP A 424 16.75 -9.30 17.54
CA TRP A 424 17.29 -8.28 16.64
C TRP A 424 18.39 -8.85 15.75
N GLU A 425 19.32 -9.62 16.32
CA GLU A 425 20.44 -10.20 15.57
C GLU A 425 19.97 -11.11 14.43
N ASP A 426 18.97 -11.97 14.71
CA ASP A 426 18.39 -12.87 13.71
C ASP A 426 17.67 -12.10 12.61
N PHE A 427 16.86 -11.10 12.98
CA PHE A 427 16.18 -10.24 12.02
C PHE A 427 17.17 -9.42 11.18
N ARG A 428 18.19 -8.82 11.80
CA ARG A 428 19.20 -8.00 11.12
C ARG A 428 19.97 -8.84 10.11
N LYS A 429 20.41 -10.04 10.51
CA LYS A 429 21.08 -10.99 9.61
C LYS A 429 20.18 -11.33 8.42
N TYR A 430 18.92 -11.65 8.68
CA TYR A 430 17.94 -11.94 7.64
C TYR A 430 17.73 -10.76 6.68
N ALA A 431 17.49 -9.56 7.21
CA ALA A 431 17.28 -8.36 6.41
C ALA A 431 18.49 -8.02 5.54
N ILE A 432 19.73 -8.19 6.04
CA ILE A 432 20.95 -8.01 5.25
C ILE A 432 21.00 -9.03 4.10
N THR A 433 20.71 -10.31 4.36
CA THR A 433 20.64 -11.32 3.29
C THR A 433 19.60 -10.95 2.22
N ARG A 434 18.43 -10.41 2.61
CA ARG A 434 17.42 -9.93 1.66
C ARG A 434 17.89 -8.70 0.87
N ILE A 435 18.62 -7.79 1.50
CA ILE A 435 19.25 -6.64 0.82
C ILE A 435 20.28 -7.12 -0.20
N ASP A 436 21.09 -8.13 0.11
CA ASP A 436 22.10 -8.66 -0.81
C ASP A 436 21.44 -9.34 -2.02
N VAL A 437 20.37 -10.12 -1.80
CA VAL A 437 19.54 -10.67 -2.89
C VAL A 437 19.01 -9.55 -3.80
N ALA A 438 18.47 -8.47 -3.22
CA ALA A 438 17.97 -7.34 -3.99
C ALA A 438 19.08 -6.67 -4.80
N LYS A 439 20.26 -6.44 -4.20
CA LYS A 439 21.43 -5.88 -4.91
C LYS A 439 21.89 -6.79 -6.04
N ASP A 440 21.88 -8.11 -5.86
CA ASP A 440 22.28 -9.05 -6.90
C ASP A 440 21.27 -9.13 -8.05
N ILE A 441 19.97 -9.03 -7.77
CA ILE A 441 18.93 -8.83 -8.81
C ILE A 441 19.25 -7.59 -9.64
N LEU A 442 19.58 -6.46 -9.00
CA LEU A 442 19.88 -5.21 -9.70
C LEU A 442 21.14 -5.30 -10.57
N LYS A 443 22.16 -6.06 -10.16
CA LYS A 443 23.37 -6.30 -10.95
C LYS A 443 23.13 -7.21 -12.15
N ASN A 444 22.32 -8.25 -11.97
CA ASN A 444 22.18 -9.34 -12.94
C ASN A 444 21.01 -9.17 -13.92
N THR A 445 20.12 -8.21 -13.69
CA THR A 445 18.99 -7.95 -14.60
C THR A 445 19.34 -6.83 -15.59
N THR A 446 19.46 -7.17 -16.88
CA THR A 446 19.66 -6.21 -17.98
C THR A 446 18.29 -5.75 -18.52
N PRO A 447 18.13 -4.50 -18.98
CA PRO A 447 16.86 -4.07 -19.57
C PRO A 447 16.53 -4.91 -20.81
N PRO A 448 15.25 -5.26 -21.04
CA PRO A 448 14.85 -5.73 -22.36
C PRO A 448 15.08 -4.61 -23.39
N PRO A 449 15.31 -4.96 -24.66
CA PRO A 449 15.59 -3.99 -25.71
C PRO A 449 14.46 -2.95 -25.80
N LYS A 450 14.81 -1.67 -25.96
CA LYS A 450 13.85 -0.58 -26.17
C LYS A 450 12.96 -0.91 -27.38
N LYS A 451 11.69 -1.23 -27.16
CA LYS A 451 10.67 -1.06 -28.20
C LYS A 451 10.41 0.44 -28.35
N ALA A 452 10.58 0.97 -29.55
CA ALA A 452 10.16 2.33 -29.86
C ALA A 452 8.62 2.35 -29.85
N HIS A 453 8.00 2.79 -28.76
CA HIS A 453 6.56 3.01 -28.73
C HIS A 453 6.25 4.43 -29.26
N PRO A 454 5.50 4.56 -30.36
CA PRO A 454 5.01 5.85 -30.80
C PRO A 454 3.67 6.12 -30.10
N ARG A 455 3.69 6.93 -29.03
CA ARG A 455 2.69 7.97 -28.70
C ARG A 455 2.93 8.55 -27.31
N ALA A 456 2.79 9.87 -27.25
CA ALA A 456 2.86 10.69 -26.05
C ALA A 456 1.47 10.85 -25.41
N ARG A 457 1.49 11.22 -24.13
CA ARG A 457 0.39 11.58 -23.20
C ARG A 457 -0.26 10.44 -22.40
N VAL A 458 0.46 9.96 -21.38
CA VAL A 458 -0.06 9.91 -20.01
C VAL A 458 1.07 10.33 -19.07
N SER A 459 0.94 11.50 -18.46
CA SER A 459 1.96 12.05 -17.55
C SER A 459 1.93 11.34 -16.20
N SER A 460 3.07 10.72 -15.85
CA SER A 460 3.58 10.48 -14.49
C SER A 460 2.57 10.00 -13.43
N LEU A 461 2.46 8.68 -13.27
CA LEU A 461 2.06 8.06 -12.01
C LEU A 461 3.20 8.20 -10.99
N GLY A 462 2.95 8.95 -9.91
CA GLY A 462 3.81 9.10 -8.73
C GLY A 462 3.04 9.71 -7.54
#